data_AF-A0A842V5P8-F1
#
_entry.id   AF-A0A842V5P8-F1
#
_cell.length_a   1.000
_cell.length_b   1.000
_cell.length_c   1.000
_cell.angle_alpha   90.00
_cell.angle_beta   90.00
_cell.angle_gamma   90.00
#
_symmetry.space_group_name_H-M   'P 1'
#
loop_
_entity.id
_entity.type
_entity.pdbx_description
1 polymer ?
#
loop_
_entity_poly.entity_id
_entity_poly.type
_entity_poly.pdbx_seq_one_letter_code
_entity_poly.pdbx_strand_id
1 'polypeptide(L)'
;MMPGKAAGSRGLRRKAQLEMIGIAIVVVLVVLGFLFVLKAISGPPSETHSGFVRSHITQDLLNTVSISDADCGGIDMTELLKACAERATVDCAPDPCQAFITYMEDILEQTLGEQRLAYRLRAYISNSPPATSSESIQENGNQIGSIFITARGCNQTSIQRGYYSVGEKPGLLVIPTNVGDLKVMLEICSRVY
;
A
#
# COMPACT_ATOMS: atom_id res chain seq x y z
N MET A 1 73.88 -31.74 55.28
CA MET A 1 72.66 -31.88 54.45
C MET A 1 71.99 -30.53 54.36
N MET A 2 72.09 -29.85 53.21
CA MET A 2 71.42 -28.57 52.98
C MET A 2 70.28 -28.77 51.98
N PRO A 3 69.06 -28.28 52.26
CA PRO A 3 67.96 -28.32 51.31
C PRO A 3 68.11 -27.21 50.27
N GLY A 4 68.17 -27.61 49.00
CA GLY A 4 68.17 -26.70 47.85
C GLY A 4 66.80 -26.03 47.68
N LYS A 5 66.79 -24.69 47.61
CA LYS A 5 65.61 -23.89 47.28
C LYS A 5 65.35 -23.94 45.78
N ALA A 6 64.23 -24.55 45.37
CA ALA A 6 63.72 -24.46 44.01
C ALA A 6 63.06 -23.08 43.78
N ALA A 7 63.67 -22.26 42.93
CA ALA A 7 63.13 -20.97 42.52
C ALA A 7 61.96 -21.17 41.55
N GLY A 8 60.75 -20.81 41.99
CA GLY A 8 59.51 -21.01 41.25
C GLY A 8 59.32 -20.02 40.09
N SER A 9 59.22 -20.57 38.88
CA SER A 9 58.77 -19.88 37.66
C SER A 9 57.26 -19.60 37.71
N ARG A 10 56.85 -18.55 38.43
CA ARG A 10 55.44 -18.12 38.56
C ARG A 10 55.03 -16.99 37.60
N GLY A 11 55.96 -16.41 36.83
CA GLY A 11 55.70 -15.24 35.98
C GLY A 11 55.07 -15.55 34.61
N LEU A 12 55.44 -16.66 33.97
CA LEU A 12 55.04 -16.95 32.58
C LEU A 12 53.60 -17.49 32.45
N ARG A 13 53.08 -18.20 33.46
CA ARG A 13 51.70 -18.73 33.46
C ARG A 13 50.62 -17.65 33.44
N ARG A 14 50.89 -16.49 34.06
CA ARG A 14 49.90 -15.39 34.14
C ARG A 14 49.78 -14.63 32.81
N LYS A 15 50.83 -14.60 32.00
CA LYS A 15 50.84 -13.90 30.72
C LYS A 15 50.04 -14.66 29.66
N ALA A 16 50.20 -15.98 29.59
CA ALA A 16 49.44 -16.84 28.69
C ALA A 16 47.93 -16.90 29.00
N GLN A 17 47.54 -16.75 30.28
CA GLN A 17 46.13 -16.72 30.68
C GLN A 17 45.40 -15.45 30.23
N LEU A 18 46.10 -14.32 30.15
CA LEU A 18 45.52 -13.04 29.74
C LEU A 18 45.25 -12.99 28.22
N GLU A 19 46.10 -13.63 27.41
CA GLU A 19 45.92 -13.74 25.96
C GLU A 19 44.67 -14.57 25.59
N MET A 20 44.45 -15.68 26.28
CA MET A 20 43.28 -16.54 26.05
C MET A 20 41.95 -15.86 26.42
N ILE A 21 41.94 -15.00 27.44
CA ILE A 21 40.76 -14.21 27.82
C ILE A 21 40.39 -13.20 26.72
N GLY A 22 41.37 -12.54 26.11
CA GLY A 22 41.12 -11.59 25.03
C GLY A 22 40.44 -12.22 23.82
N ILE A 23 40.92 -13.39 23.40
CA ILE A 23 40.35 -14.11 22.26
C ILE A 23 38.91 -14.56 22.55
N ALA A 24 38.63 -15.03 23.77
CA ALA A 24 37.29 -15.46 24.16
C ALA A 24 36.25 -14.33 24.02
N ILE A 25 36.60 -13.10 24.41
CA ILE A 25 35.69 -11.94 24.32
C ILE A 25 35.38 -11.60 22.85
N VAL A 26 36.39 -11.63 21.98
CA VAL A 26 36.21 -11.33 20.55
C VAL A 26 35.26 -12.33 19.90
N VAL A 27 35.40 -13.63 20.21
CA VAL A 27 34.50 -14.67 19.67
C VAL A 27 33.06 -14.45 20.11
N VAL A 28 32.82 -14.11 21.39
CA VAL A 28 31.48 -13.82 21.89
C VAL A 28 30.86 -12.62 21.17
N LEU A 29 31.62 -11.56 20.93
CA LEU A 29 31.14 -10.40 20.18
C LEU A 29 30.78 -10.74 18.73
N VAL A 30 31.58 -11.57 18.06
CA VAL A 30 31.29 -12.02 16.70
C VAL A 30 30.01 -12.84 16.64
N VAL A 31 29.80 -13.77 17.59
CA VAL A 31 28.58 -14.58 17.66
C VAL A 31 27.34 -13.72 17.92
N LEU A 32 27.42 -12.76 18.84
CA LEU A 32 26.32 -11.82 19.10
C LEU A 32 26.00 -10.95 17.88
N GLY A 33 27.03 -10.47 17.18
CA GLY A 33 26.86 -9.73 15.93
C GLY A 33 26.16 -10.56 14.85
N PHE A 34 26.55 -11.83 14.71
CA PHE A 34 25.94 -12.74 13.74
C PHE A 34 24.47 -13.04 14.08
N LEU A 35 24.15 -13.26 15.36
CA LEU A 35 22.77 -13.45 15.81
C LEU A 35 21.90 -12.20 15.55
N PHE A 36 22.46 -11.00 15.67
CA PHE A 36 21.76 -9.77 15.37
C PHE A 36 21.44 -9.65 13.88
N VAL A 37 22.41 -9.97 13.01
CA VAL A 37 22.20 -10.01 11.55
C VAL A 37 21.14 -11.04 11.17
N LEU A 38 21.21 -12.26 11.73
CA LEU A 38 20.20 -13.29 11.50
C LEU A 38 18.81 -12.83 11.94
N LYS A 39 18.69 -12.22 13.12
CA LYS A 39 17.42 -11.65 13.59
C LYS A 39 16.91 -10.54 12.66
N ALA A 40 17.79 -9.67 12.17
CA ALA A 40 17.43 -8.59 11.26
C ALA A 40 16.93 -9.09 9.89
N ILE A 41 17.47 -10.20 9.38
CA ILE A 41 17.06 -10.79 8.09
C ILE A 41 15.85 -11.74 8.26
N SER A 42 15.69 -12.37 9.43
CA SER A 42 14.67 -13.41 9.66
C SER A 42 13.32 -12.86 10.16
N GLY A 43 13.25 -11.59 10.54
CA GLY A 43 11.97 -10.95 10.85
C GLY A 43 11.16 -10.77 9.57
N PRO A 44 9.97 -11.38 9.41
CA PRO A 44 9.07 -10.95 8.35
C PRO A 44 8.85 -9.44 8.50
N PRO A 45 8.81 -8.67 7.40
CA PRO A 45 8.48 -7.24 7.49
C PRO A 45 7.19 -7.15 8.30
N SER A 46 7.21 -6.39 9.40
CA SER A 46 6.08 -6.31 10.32
C SER A 46 4.84 -5.87 9.53
N GLU A 47 3.94 -6.81 9.27
CA GLU A 47 2.75 -6.57 8.44
C GLU A 47 1.86 -5.47 9.02
N THR A 48 2.03 -5.16 10.31
CA THR A 48 1.41 -4.06 11.03
C THR A 48 1.67 -2.69 10.41
N HIS A 49 2.80 -2.48 9.70
CA HIS A 49 3.04 -1.24 8.96
C HIS A 49 2.35 -1.20 7.60
N SER A 50 2.10 -2.36 6.99
CA SER A 50 1.61 -2.42 5.61
C SER A 50 0.18 -1.89 5.45
N GLY A 51 -0.70 -2.13 6.43
CA GLY A 51 -2.07 -1.64 6.41
C GLY A 51 -2.15 -0.12 6.49
N PHE A 52 -1.38 0.46 7.42
CA PHE A 52 -1.31 1.92 7.60
C PHE A 52 -0.72 2.61 6.37
N VAL A 53 0.39 2.10 5.85
CA VAL A 53 1.02 2.64 4.63
C VAL A 53 0.05 2.58 3.46
N ARG A 54 -0.69 1.49 3.28
CA ARG A 54 -1.70 1.36 2.21
C ARG A 54 -2.81 2.39 2.32
N SER A 55 -3.39 2.60 3.50
CA SER A 55 -4.47 3.59 3.66
C SER A 55 -4.00 5.02 3.36
N HIS A 56 -2.77 5.35 3.78
CA HIS A 56 -2.16 6.65 3.49
C HIS A 56 -1.91 6.83 1.99
N ILE A 57 -1.31 5.83 1.33
CA ILE A 57 -1.08 5.87 -0.12
C ILE A 57 -2.40 6.07 -0.87
N THR A 58 -3.48 5.34 -0.52
CA THR A 58 -4.76 5.49 -1.21
C THR A 58 -5.38 6.87 -1.02
N GLN A 59 -5.28 7.45 0.18
CA GLN A 59 -5.86 8.76 0.45
C GLN A 59 -5.05 9.87 -0.21
N ASP A 60 -3.72 9.81 -0.12
CA ASP A 60 -2.83 10.79 -0.75
C ASP A 60 -2.97 10.74 -2.26
N LEU A 61 -3.07 9.54 -2.85
CA LEU A 61 -3.29 9.40 -4.29
C LEU A 61 -4.63 10.02 -4.73
N LEU A 62 -5.72 9.75 -4.02
CA LEU A 62 -7.02 10.36 -4.32
C LEU A 62 -6.99 11.89 -4.18
N ASN A 63 -6.27 12.42 -3.17
CA ASN A 63 -6.10 13.85 -2.98
C ASN A 63 -5.23 14.48 -4.08
N THR A 64 -4.18 13.81 -4.54
CA THR A 64 -3.34 14.31 -5.63
C THR A 64 -4.09 14.28 -6.95
N VAL A 65 -4.83 13.20 -7.23
CA VAL A 65 -5.68 13.10 -8.42
C VAL A 65 -6.73 14.21 -8.42
N SER A 66 -7.33 14.54 -7.29
CA SER A 66 -8.41 15.53 -7.23
C SER A 66 -7.98 16.95 -7.60
N ILE A 67 -6.71 17.28 -7.39
CA ILE A 67 -6.10 18.57 -7.74
C ILE A 67 -5.29 18.52 -9.05
N SER A 68 -5.24 17.37 -9.71
CA SER A 68 -4.50 17.24 -10.96
C SER A 68 -5.30 17.81 -12.12
N ASP A 69 -4.61 18.57 -12.96
CA ASP A 69 -5.16 19.05 -14.22
C ASP A 69 -5.40 17.86 -15.15
N ALA A 70 -6.61 17.79 -15.70
CA ALA A 70 -6.86 16.91 -16.83
C ALA A 70 -6.28 17.56 -18.10
N ASP A 71 -5.85 16.74 -19.06
CA ASP A 71 -5.46 17.18 -20.41
C ASP A 71 -6.70 17.57 -21.25
N CYS A 72 -7.59 18.34 -20.64
CA CYS A 72 -8.89 18.74 -21.13
C CYS A 72 -9.11 20.21 -20.83
N GLY A 73 -8.31 21.07 -21.47
CA GLY A 73 -8.46 22.53 -21.38
C GLY A 73 -8.16 23.12 -20.01
N GLY A 74 -7.36 22.44 -19.16
CA GLY A 74 -7.05 22.89 -17.80
C GLY A 74 -8.22 22.74 -16.82
N ILE A 75 -9.14 21.82 -17.11
CA ILE A 75 -10.24 21.47 -16.21
C ILE A 75 -9.70 20.49 -15.15
N ASP A 76 -10.03 20.76 -13.90
CA ASP A 76 -9.66 19.88 -12.78
C ASP A 76 -10.29 18.49 -12.94
N MET A 77 -9.57 17.45 -12.53
CA MET A 77 -10.11 16.08 -12.48
C MET A 77 -11.41 15.97 -11.67
N THR A 78 -11.57 16.78 -10.62
CA THR A 78 -12.83 16.83 -9.85
C THR A 78 -13.98 17.39 -10.66
N GLU A 79 -13.74 18.37 -11.54
CA GLU A 79 -14.75 18.95 -12.41
C GLU A 79 -15.13 18.01 -13.54
N LEU A 80 -14.16 17.32 -14.15
CA LEU A 80 -14.44 16.24 -15.11
C LEU A 80 -15.28 15.12 -14.48
N LEU A 81 -14.93 14.74 -13.25
CA LEU A 81 -15.64 13.69 -12.55
C LEU A 81 -17.06 14.14 -12.14
N LYS A 82 -17.24 15.39 -11.71
CA LYS A 82 -18.56 15.99 -11.49
C LYS A 82 -19.39 16.02 -12.77
N ALA A 83 -18.80 16.48 -13.86
CA ALA A 83 -19.48 16.54 -15.15
C ALA A 83 -19.90 15.16 -15.64
N CYS A 84 -19.04 14.15 -15.47
CA CYS A 84 -19.38 12.76 -15.74
C CYS A 84 -20.56 12.29 -14.89
N ALA A 85 -20.55 12.59 -13.58
CA ALA A 85 -21.57 12.15 -12.64
C ALA A 85 -22.93 12.85 -12.87
N GLU A 86 -22.91 14.13 -13.23
CA GLU A 86 -24.08 14.96 -13.55
C GLU A 86 -24.55 14.80 -15.00
N ARG A 87 -23.79 14.08 -15.83
CA ARG A 87 -23.96 14.04 -17.30
C ARG A 87 -23.98 15.44 -17.93
N ALA A 88 -23.21 16.35 -17.35
CA ALA A 88 -23.03 17.69 -17.88
C ALA A 88 -22.19 17.64 -19.16
N THR A 89 -22.50 18.52 -20.11
CA THR A 89 -21.67 18.69 -21.30
C THR A 89 -20.50 19.60 -20.94
N VAL A 90 -19.30 19.10 -21.15
CA VAL A 90 -18.04 19.85 -21.00
C VAL A 90 -17.37 19.83 -22.35
N ASP A 91 -16.66 20.90 -22.70
CA ASP A 91 -15.90 21.02 -23.95
C ASP A 91 -14.61 20.17 -23.87
N CYS A 92 -14.82 18.86 -23.74
CA CYS A 92 -13.82 17.82 -23.65
C CYS A 92 -14.15 16.79 -24.73
N ALA A 93 -13.24 16.57 -25.67
CA ALA A 93 -13.34 15.45 -26.59
C ALA A 93 -12.20 14.47 -26.24
N PRO A 94 -12.47 13.23 -25.81
CA PRO A 94 -13.76 12.49 -25.76
C PRO A 94 -14.65 12.79 -24.54
N ASP A 95 -15.78 12.08 -24.41
CA ASP A 95 -16.73 12.16 -23.27
C ASP A 95 -16.01 12.30 -21.91
N PRO A 96 -16.46 13.19 -21.00
CA PRO A 96 -15.76 13.49 -19.75
C PRO A 96 -15.55 12.24 -18.87
N CYS A 97 -16.50 11.30 -18.90
CA CYS A 97 -16.35 10.01 -18.23
C CYS A 97 -15.23 9.16 -18.81
N GLN A 98 -15.11 9.10 -20.13
CA GLN A 98 -14.10 8.29 -20.80
C GLN A 98 -12.70 8.90 -20.59
N ALA A 99 -12.60 10.23 -20.64
CA ALA A 99 -11.36 10.96 -20.33
C ALA A 99 -10.91 10.67 -18.90
N PHE A 100 -11.81 10.77 -17.92
CA PHE A 100 -11.53 10.44 -16.53
C PHE A 100 -11.08 9.00 -16.34
N ILE A 101 -11.81 8.02 -16.92
CA ILE A 101 -11.46 6.59 -16.80
C ILE A 101 -10.06 6.34 -17.35
N THR A 102 -9.77 6.86 -18.55
CA THR A 102 -8.47 6.64 -19.22
C THR A 102 -7.32 7.20 -18.38
N TYR A 103 -7.48 8.40 -17.84
CA TYR A 103 -6.45 9.04 -17.01
C TYR A 103 -6.26 8.35 -15.66
N MET A 104 -7.37 7.94 -15.03
CA MET A 104 -7.33 7.18 -13.78
C MET A 104 -6.68 5.82 -13.96
N GLU A 105 -6.96 5.12 -15.06
CA GLU A 105 -6.29 3.86 -15.40
C GLU A 105 -4.78 4.06 -15.53
N ASP A 106 -4.34 5.11 -16.23
CA ASP A 106 -2.92 5.39 -16.40
C ASP A 106 -2.22 5.72 -15.07
N ILE A 107 -2.79 6.62 -14.26
CA ILE A 107 -2.24 6.96 -12.94
C ILE A 107 -2.21 5.73 -12.03
N LEU A 108 -3.28 4.95 -11.96
CA LEU A 108 -3.34 3.79 -11.08
C LEU A 108 -2.39 2.68 -11.55
N GLU A 109 -2.21 2.50 -12.86
CA GLU A 109 -1.26 1.54 -13.40
C GLU A 109 0.20 1.96 -13.15
N GLN A 110 0.53 3.24 -13.35
CA GLN A 110 1.86 3.76 -13.07
C GLN A 110 2.19 3.73 -11.57
N THR A 111 1.22 4.03 -10.69
CA THR A 111 1.49 4.12 -9.24
C THR A 111 1.35 2.78 -8.53
N LEU A 112 0.24 2.07 -8.72
CA LEU A 112 -0.07 0.82 -8.01
C LEU A 112 0.35 -0.41 -8.81
N GLY A 113 0.33 -0.33 -10.15
CA GLY A 113 0.79 -1.41 -11.03
C GLY A 113 2.29 -1.66 -10.91
N GLU A 114 3.12 -0.62 -10.84
CA GLU A 114 4.56 -0.75 -10.57
C GLU A 114 4.84 -1.44 -9.23
N GLN A 115 4.03 -1.15 -8.21
CA GLN A 115 4.12 -1.78 -6.89
C GLN A 115 3.49 -3.18 -6.84
N ARG A 116 2.91 -3.66 -7.94
CA ARG A 116 2.18 -4.93 -8.06
C ARG A 116 1.04 -5.07 -7.03
N LEU A 117 0.42 -3.95 -6.68
CA LEU A 117 -0.71 -3.92 -5.78
C LEU A 117 -2.00 -4.10 -6.58
N ALA A 118 -2.79 -5.12 -6.23
CA ALA A 118 -4.12 -5.26 -6.81
C ALA A 118 -5.02 -4.17 -6.21
N TYR A 119 -5.78 -3.47 -7.04
CA TYR A 119 -6.62 -2.35 -6.61
C TYR A 119 -8.01 -2.38 -7.23
N ARG A 120 -8.92 -1.63 -6.60
CA ARG A 120 -10.29 -1.40 -7.04
C ARG A 120 -10.70 0.04 -6.74
N LEU A 121 -11.03 0.79 -7.77
CA LEU A 121 -11.62 2.12 -7.70
C LEU A 121 -13.12 2.03 -7.92
N ARG A 122 -13.90 2.74 -7.11
CA ARG A 122 -15.36 2.85 -7.24
C ARG A 122 -15.76 4.31 -7.10
N ALA A 123 -16.55 4.84 -8.03
CA ALA A 123 -17.19 6.13 -7.89
C ALA A 123 -18.72 5.95 -7.92
N TYR A 124 -19.43 6.59 -7.00
CA TYR A 124 -20.89 6.53 -6.92
C TYR A 124 -21.48 7.76 -6.22
N ILE A 125 -22.65 8.21 -6.64
CA ILE A 125 -23.42 9.25 -5.94
C ILE A 125 -24.49 8.52 -5.12
N SER A 126 -24.32 8.44 -3.80
CA SER A 126 -25.35 7.83 -2.93
C SER A 126 -25.15 8.16 -1.44
N ASN A 127 -26.27 8.21 -0.74
CA ASN A 127 -26.35 8.22 0.72
C ASN A 127 -25.89 6.89 1.35
N SER A 128 -25.84 5.80 0.59
CA SER A 128 -25.37 4.47 1.00
C SER A 128 -24.40 3.85 -0.03
N PRO A 129 -23.34 3.16 0.40
CA PRO A 129 -22.43 2.48 -0.52
C PRO A 129 -23.19 1.46 -1.38
N PRO A 130 -22.91 1.37 -2.69
CA PRO A 130 -23.55 0.36 -3.55
C PRO A 130 -23.28 -1.01 -2.95
N ALA A 131 -24.33 -1.84 -2.89
CA ALA A 131 -24.24 -3.18 -2.37
C ALA A 131 -23.06 -3.90 -3.03
N THR A 132 -22.30 -4.66 -2.23
CA THR A 132 -21.11 -5.41 -2.63
C THR A 132 -21.42 -6.61 -3.55
N SER A 133 -22.43 -6.50 -4.40
CA SER A 133 -22.75 -7.42 -5.49
C SER A 133 -22.51 -6.73 -6.84
N SER A 134 -21.76 -7.40 -7.71
CA SER A 134 -21.20 -6.91 -8.97
C SER A 134 -22.24 -7.01 -10.07
N GLU A 135 -23.30 -6.22 -9.95
CA GLU A 135 -24.14 -5.95 -11.10
C GLU A 135 -23.70 -4.61 -11.67
N SER A 136 -22.84 -4.72 -12.69
CA SER A 136 -22.66 -3.65 -13.69
C SER A 136 -24.04 -3.24 -14.16
N ILE A 137 -24.42 -2.00 -13.87
CA ILE A 137 -25.74 -1.56 -14.26
C ILE A 137 -25.70 -1.18 -15.75
N GLN A 138 -26.35 -2.01 -16.57
CA GLN A 138 -26.97 -1.58 -17.81
C GLN A 138 -28.50 -1.66 -17.64
N GLU A 139 -29.18 -0.74 -18.33
CA GLU A 139 -30.61 -0.72 -18.65
C GLU A 139 -31.62 -0.45 -17.52
N ASN A 140 -32.00 0.83 -17.38
CA ASN A 140 -33.36 1.32 -17.63
C ASN A 140 -33.46 2.81 -17.23
N GLY A 141 -33.01 3.71 -18.11
CA GLY A 141 -33.41 5.12 -18.18
C GLY A 141 -33.03 6.08 -17.05
N ASN A 142 -32.64 5.64 -15.85
CA ASN A 142 -32.41 6.54 -14.72
C ASN A 142 -31.33 6.04 -13.75
N GLN A 143 -30.13 5.79 -14.26
CA GLN A 143 -28.97 5.41 -13.45
C GLN A 143 -28.02 6.58 -13.27
N ILE A 144 -27.93 6.98 -12.01
CA ILE A 144 -26.86 7.76 -11.44
C ILE A 144 -25.57 6.94 -11.63
N GLY A 145 -24.66 7.43 -12.48
CA GLY A 145 -23.51 6.67 -12.98
C GLY A 145 -22.61 6.18 -11.85
N SER A 146 -22.31 4.89 -11.86
CA SER A 146 -21.24 4.33 -11.04
C SER A 146 -20.10 3.89 -11.93
N ILE A 147 -18.88 4.29 -11.57
CA ILE A 147 -17.66 3.98 -12.32
C ILE A 147 -16.89 2.93 -11.52
N PHE A 148 -16.46 1.87 -12.19
CA PHE A 148 -15.68 0.80 -11.60
C PHE A 148 -14.42 0.58 -12.41
N ILE A 149 -13.26 0.72 -11.76
CA ILE A 149 -11.97 0.38 -12.35
C ILE A 149 -11.33 -0.67 -11.45
N THR A 150 -10.90 -1.78 -12.03
CA THR A 150 -10.33 -2.91 -11.29
C THR A 150 -9.09 -3.44 -11.96
N ALA A 151 -7.99 -3.52 -11.23
CA ALA A 151 -6.79 -4.21 -11.68
C ALA A 151 -6.89 -5.73 -11.50
N ARG A 152 -6.10 -6.45 -12.29
CA ARG A 152 -6.07 -7.92 -12.34
C ARG A 152 -5.92 -8.52 -10.94
N GLY A 153 -6.89 -9.36 -10.56
CA GLY A 153 -6.87 -10.12 -9.30
C GLY A 153 -7.87 -9.62 -8.25
N CYS A 154 -8.20 -8.31 -8.22
CA CYS A 154 -9.20 -7.77 -7.29
C CYS A 154 -10.63 -7.79 -7.83
N ASN A 155 -11.04 -8.92 -8.42
CA ASN A 155 -12.45 -9.13 -8.71
C ASN A 155 -13.20 -9.47 -7.40
N GLN A 156 -14.47 -9.07 -7.32
CA GLN A 156 -15.33 -9.34 -6.19
C GLN A 156 -15.52 -10.83 -5.92
N THR A 157 -15.50 -11.67 -6.96
CA THR A 157 -15.49 -13.13 -6.81
C THR A 157 -14.27 -13.61 -6.03
N SER A 158 -13.11 -12.97 -6.24
CA SER A 158 -11.88 -13.32 -5.54
C SER A 158 -11.93 -12.92 -4.05
N ILE A 159 -12.58 -11.79 -3.75
CA ILE A 159 -12.80 -11.34 -2.36
C ILE A 159 -13.80 -12.25 -1.66
N GLN A 160 -14.94 -12.57 -2.29
CA GLN A 160 -15.95 -13.46 -1.70
C GLN A 160 -15.43 -14.88 -1.47
N ARG A 161 -14.53 -15.37 -2.33
CA ARG A 161 -13.86 -16.67 -2.15
C ARG A 161 -12.70 -16.62 -1.15
N GLY A 162 -12.41 -15.47 -0.55
CA GLY A 162 -11.36 -15.32 0.45
C GLY A 162 -9.93 -15.34 -0.10
N TYR A 163 -9.74 -15.26 -1.43
CA TYR A 163 -8.40 -15.18 -2.02
C TYR A 163 -7.74 -13.82 -1.78
N TYR A 164 -8.56 -12.79 -1.53
CA TYR A 164 -8.10 -11.45 -1.22
C TYR A 164 -8.83 -10.89 -0.01
N SER A 165 -8.09 -10.22 0.87
CA SER A 165 -8.64 -9.38 1.92
C SER A 165 -8.62 -7.92 1.46
N VAL A 166 -9.70 -7.20 1.75
CA VAL A 166 -9.74 -5.74 1.60
C VAL A 166 -9.03 -5.16 2.82
N GLY A 167 -8.10 -4.22 2.61
CA GLY A 167 -7.43 -3.54 3.70
C GLY A 167 -8.41 -2.85 4.66
N GLU A 168 -8.00 -2.66 5.91
CA GLU A 168 -8.89 -2.20 7.00
C GLU A 168 -9.59 -0.85 6.74
N LYS A 169 -9.06 0.01 5.86
CA LYS A 169 -9.70 1.28 5.48
C LYS A 169 -9.43 1.63 4.02
N PRO A 170 -10.46 1.75 3.16
CA PRO A 170 -10.29 2.30 1.83
C PRO A 170 -9.97 3.80 1.90
N GLY A 171 -9.22 4.30 0.91
CA GLY A 171 -9.18 5.74 0.65
C GLY A 171 -10.55 6.22 0.21
N LEU A 172 -11.02 7.33 0.75
CA LEU A 172 -12.33 7.89 0.44
C LEU A 172 -12.18 9.39 0.13
N LEU A 173 -12.63 9.77 -1.06
CA LEU A 173 -12.75 11.16 -1.48
C LEU A 173 -14.23 11.47 -1.68
N VAL A 174 -14.70 12.53 -1.03
CA VAL A 174 -16.09 13.00 -1.12
C VAL A 174 -16.09 14.33 -1.84
N ILE A 175 -16.81 14.38 -2.96
CA ILE A 175 -16.90 15.54 -3.83
C ILE A 175 -18.36 16.01 -3.83
N PRO A 176 -18.67 17.22 -3.35
CA PRO A 176 -20.03 17.74 -3.39
C PRO A 176 -20.41 18.08 -4.84
N THR A 177 -21.60 17.64 -5.25
CA THR A 177 -22.18 17.87 -6.58
C THR A 177 -23.60 18.43 -6.46
N ASN A 178 -24.18 18.90 -7.56
CA ASN A 178 -25.56 19.39 -7.58
C ASN A 178 -26.59 18.28 -7.35
N VAL A 179 -26.21 17.02 -7.62
CA VAL A 179 -27.07 15.83 -7.51
C VAL A 179 -26.80 15.03 -6.22
N GLY A 180 -25.84 15.47 -5.39
CA GLY A 180 -25.49 14.84 -4.11
C GLY A 180 -23.98 14.71 -3.88
N ASP A 181 -23.58 13.96 -2.86
CA ASP A 181 -22.16 13.70 -2.59
C ASP A 181 -21.66 12.54 -3.46
N LEU A 182 -20.76 12.85 -4.38
CA LEU A 182 -20.02 11.86 -5.16
C LEU A 182 -18.90 11.28 -4.31
N LYS A 183 -18.95 9.98 -4.08
CA LYS A 183 -17.97 9.24 -3.28
C LYS A 183 -17.07 8.45 -4.21
N VAL A 184 -15.77 8.72 -4.15
CA VAL A 184 -14.73 7.97 -4.84
C VAL A 184 -13.97 7.17 -3.80
N MET A 185 -13.98 5.86 -3.95
CA MET A 185 -13.39 4.91 -3.03
C MET A 185 -12.29 4.12 -3.74
N LEU A 186 -11.11 4.09 -3.16
CA LEU A 186 -9.97 3.30 -3.64
C LEU A 186 -9.60 2.23 -2.61
N GLU A 187 -9.66 0.99 -3.03
CA GLU A 187 -9.35 -0.18 -2.21
C GLU A 187 -8.11 -0.89 -2.75
N ILE A 188 -7.14 -1.16 -1.87
CA ILE A 188 -6.02 -2.06 -2.17
C ILE A 188 -6.36 -3.45 -1.64
N CYS A 189 -6.17 -4.44 -2.48
CA CYS A 189 -6.54 -5.83 -2.24
C CYS A 189 -5.27 -6.63 -1.98
N SER A 190 -5.18 -7.25 -0.81
CA SER A 190 -4.05 -8.10 -0.44
C SER A 190 -4.39 -9.55 -0.75
N ARG A 191 -3.45 -10.33 -1.31
CA ARG A 191 -3.63 -11.79 -1.35
C ARG A 191 -3.61 -12.33 0.07
N VAL A 192 -4.55 -13.22 0.36
CA VAL A 192 -4.54 -14.05 1.57
C VAL A 192 -3.65 -15.26 1.26
N TYR A 193 -2.49 -15.35 1.90
CA TYR A 193 -1.59 -16.52 1.81
C TYR A 193 -1.81 -17.46 2.98
#